data_AF-A0A924LXK6-F1
#
_entry.id   AF-A0A924LXK6-F1
#
_cell.length_a   1.000
_cell.length_b   1.000
_cell.length_c   1.000
_cell.angle_alpha   90.00
_cell.angle_beta   90.00
_cell.angle_gamma   90.00
#
_symmetry.space_group_name_H-M   'P 1'
#
loop_
_entity.id
_entity.type
_entity.pdbx_description
1 polymer ?
#
loop_
_entity_poly.entity_id
_entity_poly.type
_entity_poly.pdbx_seq_one_letter_code
_entity_poly.pdbx_strand_id
1 'polypeptide(L)' 'FGWHRWVGDLGDTVGIDRFGMSAPAEQAAAALGLTVDVVVARATAVIQNVRESGAALHG' A
#
# COMPACT_ATOMS: atom_id res chain seq x y z
N PHE A 1 3.12 4.15 -9.85
CA PHE A 1 2.38 4.21 -11.15
C PHE A 1 2.14 2.80 -11.72
N GLY A 2 1.08 2.59 -12.53
CA GLY A 2 0.85 1.33 -13.28
C GLY A 2 -0.05 0.28 -12.60
N TRP A 3 0.11 0.05 -11.30
CA TRP A 3 -0.66 -0.97 -10.56
C TRP A 3 -2.14 -0.63 -10.34
N HIS A 4 -2.53 0.63 -10.44
CA HIS A 4 -3.93 1.10 -10.32
C HIS A 4 -4.92 0.30 -11.19
N ARG A 5 -4.49 -0.17 -12.38
CA ARG A 5 -5.32 -1.00 -13.26
C ARG A 5 -5.76 -2.33 -12.61
N TRP A 6 -4.95 -2.86 -11.70
CA TRP A 6 -5.16 -4.16 -11.06
C TRP A 6 -5.78 -4.01 -9.69
N VAL A 7 -5.36 -3.00 -8.92
CA VAL A 7 -5.85 -2.80 -7.55
C VAL A 7 -7.17 -2.02 -7.52
N GLY A 8 -7.51 -1.30 -8.59
CA GLY A 8 -8.73 -0.50 -8.70
C GLY A 8 -8.70 0.76 -7.83
N ASP A 9 -9.79 1.54 -7.87
CA ASP A 9 -9.88 2.86 -7.24
C ASP A 9 -9.86 2.82 -5.71
N LEU A 10 -10.26 1.69 -5.11
CA LEU A 10 -10.27 1.48 -3.67
C LEU A 10 -9.06 0.70 -3.16
N GLY A 11 -8.17 0.26 -4.06
CA GLY A 11 -6.96 -0.46 -3.72
C GLY A 11 -5.80 0.47 -3.32
N ASP A 12 -4.70 -0.13 -2.86
CA ASP A 12 -3.48 0.58 -2.53
C ASP A 12 -2.25 -0.25 -2.98
N THR A 13 -1.07 0.38 -3.04
CA THR A 13 0.17 -0.23 -3.50
C THR A 13 1.29 -0.01 -2.50
N VAL A 14 2.09 -1.06 -2.24
CA VAL A 14 3.35 -0.95 -1.51
C VAL A 14 4.49 -1.10 -2.50
N GLY A 15 5.29 -0.04 -2.65
CA GLY A 15 6.37 0.03 -3.62
C GLY A 15 7.30 1.20 -3.34
N ILE A 16 8.26 1.43 -4.25
CA ILE A 16 9.27 2.47 -4.13
C ILE A 16 9.08 3.46 -5.28
N ASP A 17 8.70 4.70 -4.96
CA ASP A 17 8.52 5.78 -5.95
C ASP A 17 9.68 6.81 -5.93
N ARG A 18 10.83 6.44 -5.35
CA ARG A 18 12.05 7.28 -5.30
C ARG A 18 13.34 6.48 -5.51
N PHE A 19 14.40 7.14 -5.98
CA PHE A 19 15.71 6.53 -6.23
C PHE A 19 16.33 5.90 -5.01
N GLY A 20 16.98 4.74 -5.17
CA GLY A 20 17.74 3.89 -4.23
C GLY A 20 18.45 4.52 -3.02
N MET A 21 19.05 3.67 -2.18
CA MET A 21 20.04 4.13 -1.20
C MET A 21 21.19 3.12 -1.13
N SER A 22 22.39 3.61 -0.81
CA SER A 22 23.56 2.75 -0.64
C SER A 22 23.54 2.09 0.73
N ALA A 23 22.98 0.89 0.80
CA ALA A 23 22.93 0.07 2.01
C ALA A 23 22.78 -1.42 1.63
N PRO A 24 23.03 -2.36 2.56
CA PRO A 24 22.65 -3.76 2.39
C PRO A 24 21.17 -3.91 2.07
N ALA A 25 20.81 -4.91 1.26
CA ALA A 25 19.46 -5.06 0.71
C ALA A 25 18.36 -5.05 1.78
N GLU A 26 18.56 -5.75 2.90
CA GLU A 26 17.58 -5.82 3.99
C GLU A 26 17.36 -4.46 4.67
N GLN A 27 18.44 -3.71 4.91
CA GLN A 27 18.37 -2.37 5.49
C GLN A 27 17.69 -1.39 4.52
N ALA A 28 18.04 -1.47 3.23
CA ALA A 28 17.40 -0.67 2.20
C ALA A 28 15.90 -0.99 2.07
N ALA A 29 15.51 -2.26 2.06
CA ALA A 29 14.10 -2.66 1.99
C ALA A 29 13.31 -2.14 3.19
N ALA A 30 13.83 -2.31 4.41
CA ALA A 30 13.20 -1.81 5.62
C ALA A 30 13.06 -0.27 5.62
N ALA A 31 14.13 0.45 5.29
CA ALA A 31 14.13 1.91 5.22
C ALA A 31 13.18 2.45 4.14
N LEU A 32 12.89 1.65 3.11
CA LEU A 32 11.97 1.99 2.03
C LEU A 32 10.54 1.49 2.26
N GLY A 33 10.26 0.94 3.43
CA GLY A 33 8.91 0.49 3.79
C GLY A 33 8.47 -0.79 3.09
N LEU A 34 9.39 -1.56 2.50
CA LEU A 34 9.12 -2.89 1.98
C LEU A 34 9.14 -3.90 3.13
N THR A 35 8.21 -3.75 4.06
CA THR A 35 8.07 -4.61 5.24
C THR A 35 6.68 -5.22 5.34
N VAL A 36 6.59 -6.34 6.05
CA VAL A 36 5.31 -7.02 6.31
C VAL A 36 4.34 -6.07 7.03
N ASP A 37 4.82 -5.32 8.02
CA ASP A 37 3.98 -4.42 8.81
C ASP A 37 3.34 -3.33 7.94
N VAL A 38 4.09 -2.78 6.98
CA VAL A 38 3.54 -1.80 6.03
C VAL A 38 2.46 -2.45 5.18
N VAL A 39 2.68 -3.66 4.66
CA VAL A 39 1.66 -4.38 3.89
C VAL A 39 0.39 -4.60 4.71
N VAL A 40 0.51 -5.09 5.94
CA VAL A 40 -0.63 -5.35 6.84
C VAL A 40 -1.39 -4.05 7.15
N ALA A 41 -0.67 -2.97 7.44
CA ALA A 41 -1.28 -1.68 7.73
C ALA A 41 -2.06 -1.14 6.52
N ARG A 42 -1.47 -1.19 5.31
CA ARG A 42 -2.12 -0.73 4.07
C ARG A 42 -3.33 -1.60 3.69
N ALA A 43 -3.20 -2.91 3.78
CA ALA A 43 -4.31 -3.83 3.51
C ALA A 43 -5.47 -3.62 4.48
N THR A 44 -5.17 -3.40 5.76
CA THR A 44 -6.19 -3.09 6.77
C THR A 44 -6.92 -1.79 6.46
N ALA A 45 -6.19 -0.74 6.06
CA ALA A 45 -6.77 0.53 5.64
C ALA A 45 -7.70 0.37 4.43
N VAL A 46 -7.28 -0.39 3.41
CA VAL A 46 -8.12 -0.71 2.24
C VAL A 46 -9.44 -1.35 2.66
N ILE A 47 -9.40 -2.33 3.58
CA ILE A 47 -10.62 -3.00 4.07
C ILE A 47 -11.57 -2.01 4.76
N GLN A 48 -11.06 -1.08 5.56
CA GLN A 48 -11.91 -0.06 6.21
C GLN A 48 -12.51 0.89 5.18
N ASN A 49 -11.70 1.41 4.25
CA ASN A 49 -12.16 2.33 3.20
C ASN A 49 -13.27 1.71 2.34
N VAL A 50 -13.15 0.42 2.00
CA VAL A 50 -14.18 -0.32 1.26
C VAL A 50 -15.48 -0.42 2.06
N ARG A 51 -15.39 -0.71 3.37
CA ARG A 51 -16.57 -0.78 4.25
C ARG A 51 -17.28 0.56 4.37
N GLU A 52 -16.53 1.64 4.56
CA GLU A 52 -17.06 3.00 4.67
C GLU A 52 -17.72 3.46 3.36
N SER A 53 -17.07 3.19 2.22
CA SER A 53 -17.62 3.50 0.89
C SER A 53 -18.91 2.72 0.61
N GLY A 54 -18.97 1.44 1.01
CA GLY A 54 -20.18 0.63 0.88
C GLY A 54 -21.32 1.12 1.78
N ALA A 55 -21.02 1.56 3.00
CA ALA A 55 -22.03 2.14 3.90
C ALA A 55 -22.60 3.47 3.36
N ALA A 56 -21.76 4.30 2.74
CA ALA A 56 -22.18 5.58 2.15
C ALA A 56 -23.08 5.44 0.91
N LEU A 57 -23.03 4.30 0.20
CA LEU A 57 -23.84 4.04 -0.99
C LEU A 57 -25.21 3.42 -0.70
N HIS A 58 -25.45 2.97 0.54
CA HIS A 58 -26.65 2.25 0.94
C HIS A 58 -27.43 2.92 2.08
N GLY A 59 -27.03 4.12 2.52
CA GLY A 59 -27.77 4.99 3.44
C GLY A 59 -28.44 6.15 2.71
#